data_AF-A0A7C3QB90-F1
#
_entry.id   AF-A0A7C3QB90-F1
#
_cell.length_a   1.000
_cell.length_b   1.000
_cell.length_c   1.000
_cell.angle_alpha   90.00
_cell.angle_beta   90.00
_cell.angle_gamma   90.00
#
_symmetry.space_group_name_H-M   'P 1'
#
loop_
_entity.id
_entity.type
_entity.pdbx_description
1 polymer ?
#
loop_
_entity_poly.entity_id
_entity_poly.type
_entity_poly.pdbx_seq_one_letter_code
_entity_poly.pdbx_strand_id
1 'polypeptide(L)'
;MMEDPSMPDYNHILAAVDFSVAAEAIGKRALDLSRRYDCQVTLIHVVDYLLPLGYADDFTPSPVLMIDENELLEQSQRSLRTFAQKTGLEGARRQVLPGSPR
;
A
#
# COMPACT_ATOMS: atom_id res chain seq x y z
N MET A 1 21.93 12.81 35.99
CA MET A 1 22.24 12.34 34.62
C MET A 1 21.12 12.90 33.76
N MET A 2 21.41 13.89 32.92
CA MET A 2 20.42 14.54 32.06
C MET A 2 20.05 13.56 30.95
N GLU A 3 18.76 13.27 30.78
CA GLU A 3 18.25 12.66 29.56
C GLU A 3 18.29 13.73 28.46
N ASP A 4 19.08 13.49 27.42
CA ASP A 4 19.03 14.23 26.17
C ASP A 4 17.64 14.02 25.54
N PRO A 5 16.89 15.04 25.11
CA PRO A 5 15.63 14.82 24.41
C PRO A 5 15.96 14.37 22.99
N SER A 6 16.51 13.16 22.86
CA SER A 6 16.69 12.50 21.57
C SER A 6 15.32 12.42 20.92
N MET A 7 15.22 12.85 19.65
CA MET A 7 14.01 12.70 18.85
C MET A 7 13.45 11.29 19.07
N PRO A 8 12.13 11.13 19.32
CA PRO A 8 11.57 9.82 19.58
C PRO A 8 11.93 8.90 18.42
N ASP A 9 12.58 7.78 18.73
CA ASP A 9 12.85 6.75 17.74
C ASP A 9 11.55 6.35 17.05
N TYR A 10 11.63 6.03 15.76
CA TYR A 10 10.44 5.61 15.01
C TYR A 10 9.91 4.32 15.61
N ASN A 11 8.69 4.34 16.17
CA ASN A 11 8.06 3.13 16.69
C ASN A 11 7.23 2.38 15.63
N HIS A 12 6.87 3.06 14.54
CA HIS A 12 6.07 2.47 13.47
C HIS A 12 6.30 3.21 12.14
N ILE A 13 6.60 2.44 11.10
CA ILE A 13 6.70 2.90 9.70
C ILE A 13 5.44 2.49 8.93
N LEU A 14 4.80 3.46 8.28
CA LEU A 14 3.77 3.22 7.27
C LEU A 14 4.39 3.40 5.88
N ALA A 15 4.38 2.34 5.08
CA ALA A 15 4.93 2.33 3.73
C ALA A 15 3.80 2.16 2.70
N ALA A 16 3.49 3.22 1.97
CA ALA A 16 2.54 3.21 0.87
C ALA A 16 3.19 2.66 -0.40
N VAL A 17 2.50 1.74 -1.08
CA VAL A 17 3.05 1.05 -2.26
C VAL A 17 2.03 1.00 -3.39
N ASP A 18 2.49 1.21 -4.61
CA ASP A 18 1.73 1.15 -5.87
C ASP A 18 2.14 -0.06 -6.74
N PHE A 19 2.96 -0.95 -6.17
CA PHE A 19 3.57 -2.12 -6.84
C PHE A 19 4.53 -1.80 -7.99
N SER A 20 4.93 -0.54 -8.15
CA SER A 20 5.95 -0.16 -9.11
C SER A 20 7.33 -0.72 -8.72
N VAL A 21 8.24 -0.80 -9.69
CA VAL A 21 9.65 -1.14 -9.43
C VAL A 21 10.28 -0.14 -8.45
N ALA A 22 9.88 1.14 -8.52
CA ALA A 22 10.34 2.16 -7.58
C ALA A 22 9.87 1.89 -6.15
N ALA A 23 8.62 1.41 -5.97
CA ALA A 23 8.10 1.04 -4.65
C ALA A 23 8.91 -0.09 -4.00
N GLU A 24 9.54 -1.00 -4.76
CA GLU A 24 10.41 -2.03 -4.17
C GLU A 24 11.59 -1.45 -3.40
N ALA A 25 12.18 -0.36 -3.91
CA ALA A 25 13.25 0.35 -3.21
C ALA A 25 12.73 0.98 -1.90
N ILE A 26 11.50 1.49 -1.91
CA ILE A 26 10.82 2.00 -0.70
C ILE A 26 10.57 0.87 0.30
N GLY A 27 10.11 -0.29 -0.13
CA GLY A 27 9.91 -1.46 0.73
C GLY A 27 11.21 -1.92 1.40
N LYS A 28 12.29 -2.04 0.63
CA LYS A 28 13.62 -2.37 1.18
C LYS A 28 14.10 -1.31 2.18
N ARG A 29 13.88 -0.03 1.87
CA ARG A 29 14.23 1.06 2.78
C ARG A 29 13.42 1.01 4.08
N ALA A 30 12.13 0.69 4.00
CA ALA A 30 11.28 0.52 5.18
C ALA A 30 11.79 -0.63 6.07
N LEU A 31 12.21 -1.74 5.48
CA LEU A 31 12.82 -2.86 6.22
C LEU A 31 14.14 -2.47 6.91
N ASP A 32 15.02 -1.73 6.22
CA ASP A 32 16.28 -1.28 6.80
C ASP A 32 16.05 -0.34 7.99
N LEU A 33 15.11 0.59 7.84
CA LEU A 33 14.72 1.51 8.91
C LEU A 33 14.08 0.75 10.07
N SER A 34 13.20 -0.22 9.78
CA SER A 34 12.54 -0.99 10.84
C SER A 34 13.52 -1.80 11.67
N ARG A 35 14.56 -2.36 11.04
CA ARG A 35 15.65 -3.05 11.76
C ARG A 35 16.51 -2.10 12.57
N ARG A 36 16.79 -0.90 12.03
CA ARG A 36 17.62 0.10 12.71
C ARG A 36 16.96 0.65 13.97
N TYR A 37 15.65 0.84 13.93
CA TYR A 37 14.87 1.43 15.02
C TYR A 37 14.04 0.41 15.80
N ASP A 38 14.23 -0.89 15.54
CA ASP A 38 13.46 -2.01 16.12
C ASP A 38 11.95 -1.77 16.14
N CYS A 39 11.40 -1.43 14.97
CA CYS A 39 10.06 -0.89 14.88
C CYS A 39 9.15 -1.64 13.91
N GLN A 40 7.84 -1.40 14.06
CA GLN A 40 6.84 -2.11 13.25
C GLN A 40 6.72 -1.50 11.86
N VAL A 41 6.36 -2.32 10.87
CA VAL A 41 6.04 -1.85 9.51
C VAL A 41 4.60 -2.21 9.16
N THR A 42 3.89 -1.26 8.57
CA THR A 42 2.63 -1.52 7.86
C THR A 42 2.79 -1.13 6.39
N LEU A 43 2.49 -2.09 5.52
CA LEU A 43 2.34 -1.86 4.09
C LEU A 43 0.89 -1.48 3.81
N ILE A 44 0.70 -0.39 3.07
CA ILE A 44 -0.61 0.07 2.61
C ILE A 44 -0.63 0.19 1.09
N HIS A 45 -1.65 -0.38 0.46
CA HIS A 45 -1.99 -0.11 -0.93
C HIS A 45 -3.37 0.51 -0.98
N VAL A 46 -3.51 1.60 -1.72
CA VAL A 46 -4.79 2.28 -1.92
C VAL A 46 -5.27 1.96 -3.33
N VAL A 47 -6.47 1.41 -3.41
CA VAL A 47 -7.12 1.04 -4.67
C VAL A 47 -8.06 2.17 -5.06
N ASP A 48 -7.81 2.77 -6.22
CA ASP A 48 -8.68 3.81 -6.76
C ASP A 48 -9.76 3.20 -7.66
N TYR A 49 -11.03 3.36 -7.28
CA TYR A 49 -12.21 2.93 -8.04
C TYR A 49 -12.85 4.13 -8.72
N LEU A 50 -12.06 4.97 -9.37
CA LEU A 50 -12.62 5.84 -10.40
C LEU A 50 -13.34 4.92 -11.40
N LEU A 51 -14.65 4.75 -11.19
CA LEU A 51 -15.59 4.37 -12.22
C LEU A 51 -15.20 5.28 -13.38
N PRO A 52 -14.74 4.74 -14.52
CA PRO A 52 -14.56 5.60 -15.66
C PRO A 52 -15.96 6.17 -15.88
N LEU A 53 -16.11 7.47 -15.67
CA LEU A 53 -17.24 8.24 -16.15
C LEU A 53 -17.10 8.26 -17.68
N GLY A 54 -17.16 7.08 -18.29
CA GLY A 54 -17.44 6.90 -19.68
C GLY A 54 -18.91 7.18 -19.84
N TYR A 55 -19.27 8.45 -19.87
CA TYR A 55 -20.44 8.86 -20.62
C TYR A 55 -20.15 8.44 -22.06
N ALA A 56 -20.63 7.26 -22.45
CA ALA A 56 -20.91 7.04 -23.86
C ALA A 56 -21.97 8.09 -24.25
N ASP A 57 -21.88 8.58 -25.50
CA ASP A 57 -22.81 9.56 -26.06
C ASP A 57 -24.29 9.11 -25.97
N ASP A 58 -24.50 7.80 -25.78
CA ASP A 58 -25.73 7.20 -25.29
C ASP A 58 -25.53 6.70 -23.86
N PHE A 59 -26.40 7.10 -22.93
CA PHE A 59 -26.49 6.76 -21.48
C PHE A 59 -26.64 5.25 -21.17
N THR A 60 -25.96 4.39 -21.91
CA THR A 60 -25.94 2.94 -21.73
C THR A 60 -24.68 2.57 -20.95
N PRO A 61 -24.80 1.99 -19.74
CA PRO A 61 -23.64 1.46 -19.04
C PRO A 61 -23.03 0.34 -19.89
N SER A 62 -21.78 0.52 -20.31
CA SER A 62 -21.03 -0.52 -21.02
C SER A 62 -20.84 -1.74 -20.10
N PRO A 63 -21.20 -2.96 -20.53
CA PRO A 63 -20.95 -4.19 -19.76
C PRO A 63 -19.47 -4.43 -19.43
N VAL A 64 -18.55 -3.75 -20.14
CA VAL A 64 -17.09 -3.85 -19.96
C VAL A 64 -16.60 -3.15 -18.69
N LEU A 65 -17.46 -2.36 -18.02
CA LEU A 65 -17.06 -1.43 -16.96
C LEU A 65 -17.58 -1.78 -15.56
N MET A 66 -18.06 -3.00 -15.34
CA MET A 66 -18.34 -3.50 -13.98
C MET A 66 -17.18 -4.37 -13.52
N ILE A 67 -16.05 -3.75 -13.19
CA ILE A 67 -15.03 -4.42 -12.38
C ILE A 67 -15.66 -4.66 -11.01
N ASP A 68 -15.74 -5.92 -10.59
CA ASP A 68 -16.23 -6.26 -9.24
C ASP A 68 -15.23 -5.70 -8.21
N GLU A 69 -15.73 -4.81 -7.34
CA GLU A 69 -14.94 -4.19 -6.28
C GLU A 69 -14.24 -5.23 -5.40
N ASN A 70 -14.91 -6.34 -5.11
CA ASN A 70 -14.35 -7.42 -4.31
C ASN A 70 -13.21 -8.12 -5.05
N GLU A 71 -13.36 -8.36 -6.35
CA GLU A 71 -12.30 -8.98 -7.15
C GLU A 71 -11.05 -8.09 -7.21
N LEU A 72 -11.24 -6.78 -7.35
CA LEU A 72 -10.15 -5.80 -7.35
C LEU A 72 -9.45 -5.71 -5.99
N LEU A 73 -10.21 -5.72 -4.89
CA LEU A 73 -9.68 -5.77 -3.54
C LEU A 73 -8.89 -7.06 -3.29
N GLU A 74 -9.43 -8.21 -3.69
CA GLU A 74 -8.78 -9.52 -3.55
C GLU A 74 -7.48 -9.60 -4.36
N GLN A 75 -7.48 -9.09 -5.59
CA GLN A 75 -6.27 -8.98 -6.41
C GLN A 75 -5.23 -8.10 -5.73
N SER A 76 -5.64 -6.95 -5.21
CA SER A 76 -4.75 -6.02 -4.52
C SER A 76 -4.15 -6.64 -3.25
N GLN A 77 -4.93 -7.41 -2.50
CA GLN A 77 -4.41 -8.16 -1.35
C GLN A 77 -3.38 -9.21 -1.75
N ARG A 78 -3.61 -9.94 -2.87
CA ARG A 78 -2.65 -10.89 -3.42
C ARG A 78 -1.35 -10.19 -3.81
N SER A 79 -1.45 -9.09 -4.57
CA SER A 79 -0.29 -8.28 -4.98
C SER A 79 0.49 -7.75 -3.78
N LEU A 80 -0.20 -7.29 -2.73
CA LEU A 80 0.44 -6.79 -1.50
C LEU A 80 1.17 -7.90 -0.72
N ARG A 81 0.65 -9.14 -0.74
CA ARG A 81 1.37 -10.30 -0.19
C ARG A 81 2.63 -10.61 -0.99
N THR A 82 2.56 -10.63 -2.31
CA THR A 82 3.72 -10.87 -3.18
C THR A 82 4.77 -9.77 -3.03
N PHE A 83 4.35 -8.52 -2.96
CA PHE A 83 5.24 -7.38 -2.72
C PHE A 83 5.97 -7.50 -1.37
N ALA A 84 5.24 -7.89 -0.32
CA ALA A 84 5.84 -8.12 1.01
C ALA A 84 6.93 -9.19 0.96
N GLN A 85 6.68 -10.32 0.28
CA GLN A 85 7.69 -11.38 0.08
C GLN A 85 8.91 -10.88 -0.71
N LYS A 86 8.68 -10.16 -1.80
CA LYS A 86 9.77 -9.65 -2.65
C LYS A 86 10.69 -8.67 -1.91
N THR A 87 10.16 -7.96 -0.92
CA THR A 87 10.87 -6.92 -0.17
C THR A 87 11.37 -7.38 1.20
N GLY A 88 11.09 -8.62 1.63
CA GLY A 88 11.46 -9.14 2.94
C GLY A 88 10.62 -8.58 4.10
N LEU A 89 9.40 -8.12 3.80
CA LEU A 89 8.43 -7.55 4.73
C LEU A 89 7.25 -8.51 4.97
N GLU A 90 7.46 -9.83 4.95
CA GLU A 90 6.38 -10.82 5.12
C GLU A 90 5.67 -10.69 6.48
N GLY A 91 6.42 -10.28 7.51
CA GLY A 91 5.90 -10.02 8.85
C GLY A 91 5.22 -8.66 9.02
N ALA A 92 5.29 -7.77 8.02
CA ALA A 92 4.63 -6.48 8.09
C ALA A 92 3.10 -6.65 8.06
N ARG A 93 2.41 -5.81 8.83
CA ARG A 93 0.96 -5.67 8.70
C ARG A 93 0.65 -5.17 7.29
N ARG A 94 -0.42 -5.67 6.68
CA ARG A 94 -0.82 -5.32 5.30
C ARG A 94 -2.23 -4.76 5.31
N GLN A 95 -2.43 -3.65 4.60
CA GLN A 95 -3.72 -3.00 4.44
C GLN A 95 -3.96 -2.69 2.97
N VAL A 96 -5.12 -3.07 2.47
CA VAL A 96 -5.63 -2.62 1.18
C VAL A 96 -6.83 -1.75 1.50
N LEU A 97 -6.78 -0.47 1.15
CA LEU A 97 -7.86 0.47 1.42
C LEU A 97 -8.46 0.98 0.13
N PRO A 98 -9.78 1.16 0.08
CA PRO A 98 -10.40 1.88 -1.00
C PRO A 98 -10.12 3.39 -0.94
N GLY A 99 -9.90 4.05 -2.08
CA GLY A 99 -9.95 5.51 -2.20
C GLY A 99 -8.87 6.13 -3.08
N SER A 100 -8.66 7.43 -2.92
CA SER A 100 -7.55 8.16 -3.54
C SER A 100 -6.58 8.64 -2.46
N PRO A 101 -5.27 8.35 -2.56
CA PRO A 101 -4.27 8.93 -1.66
C PRO A 101 -4.38 10.47 -1.66
N ARG A 102 -4.37 11.11 -0.49
CA ARG A 102 -4.38 12.57 -0.33
C ARG A 102 -3.09 13.08 0.29
#